data_AF-A0AAE4V117-F1
#
_entry.id   AF-A0AAE4V117-F1
#
_cell.length_a   1.000
_cell.length_b   1.000
_cell.length_c   1.000
_cell.angle_alpha   90.00
_cell.angle_beta   90.00
_cell.angle_gamma   90.00
#
_symmetry.space_group_name_H-M   'P 1'
#
loop_
_entity.id
_entity.type
_entity.pdbx_description
1 polymer ?
#
loop_
_entity_poly.entity_id
_entity_poly.type
_entity_poly.pdbx_seq_one_letter_code
_entity_poly.pdbx_strand_id
1 'polypeptide(L)'
;MAAATTTHARTAWIRHLCDGSRTPGTALPTSAVEQDYVFLHPDQMCEELRLRSRTDGTEVLVQGRDSDERLVVEFWSNVVGSGPADAAADLLEQHCADRHFGTLRRFRTRIRREITTGARYSAAVQQTYVQDGARMVDVTVTCTLGGDVLAQAWATYALPN
;
A
#
# COMPACT_ATOMS: atom_id res chain seq x y z
N MET A 1 -13.20 -10.13 25.32
CA MET A 1 -13.98 -9.42 24.28
C MET A 1 -13.08 -9.28 23.07
N ALA A 2 -13.31 -10.05 22.02
CA ALA A 2 -12.52 -9.95 20.80
C ALA A 2 -12.90 -8.65 20.10
N ALA A 3 -11.95 -7.74 19.94
CA ALA A 3 -12.12 -6.59 19.07
C ALA A 3 -12.35 -7.15 17.66
N ALA A 4 -13.52 -6.87 17.09
CA ALA A 4 -13.77 -7.06 15.68
C ALA A 4 -12.93 -6.03 14.92
N THR A 5 -11.65 -6.32 14.71
CA THR A 5 -10.80 -5.52 13.85
C THR A 5 -11.24 -5.83 12.43
N THR A 6 -12.19 -5.04 11.92
CA THR A 6 -12.37 -4.87 10.48
C THR A 6 -10.97 -4.65 9.92
N THR A 7 -10.45 -5.64 9.21
CA THR A 7 -9.10 -5.57 8.63
C THR A 7 -9.19 -4.59 7.48
N HIS A 8 -9.20 -3.29 7.78
CA HIS A 8 -8.99 -2.28 6.76
C HIS A 8 -7.60 -2.55 6.17
N ALA A 9 -7.55 -2.62 4.83
CA ALA A 9 -6.29 -2.59 4.09
C ALA A 9 -5.42 -1.46 4.67
N ARG A 10 -4.16 -1.76 4.99
CA ARG A 10 -3.25 -0.76 5.56
C ARG A 10 -3.08 0.43 4.61
N THR A 11 -3.18 0.21 3.30
CA THR A 11 -3.25 1.26 2.29
C THR A 11 -4.44 2.18 2.54
N ALA A 12 -5.64 1.64 2.76
CA ALA A 12 -6.84 2.44 3.02
C ALA A 12 -6.71 3.30 4.28
N TRP A 13 -6.09 2.75 5.33
CA TRP A 13 -5.81 3.50 6.56
C TRP A 13 -4.82 4.66 6.35
N ILE A 14 -3.71 4.40 5.65
CA ILE A 14 -2.75 5.46 5.29
C ILE A 14 -3.45 6.55 4.47
N ARG A 15 -4.32 6.18 3.52
CA ARG A 15 -5.06 7.15 2.72
C ARG A 15 -5.97 8.02 3.57
N HIS A 16 -6.68 7.44 4.53
CA HIS A 16 -7.50 8.19 5.47
C HIS A 16 -6.65 9.21 6.24
N LEU A 17 -5.45 8.84 6.67
CA LEU A 17 -4.52 9.78 7.30
C LEU A 17 -4.00 10.85 6.33
N CYS A 18 -3.87 10.52 5.05
CA CYS A 18 -3.48 11.48 4.02
C CYS A 18 -4.63 12.43 3.60
N ASP A 19 -5.87 12.20 4.07
CA ASP A 19 -7.00 13.06 3.73
C ASP A 19 -6.70 14.51 4.15
N GLY A 20 -6.71 15.43 3.18
CA GLY A 20 -6.31 16.83 3.37
C GLY A 20 -4.89 17.18 2.91
N SER A 21 -4.00 16.19 2.71
CA SER A 21 -2.66 16.40 2.12
C SER A 21 -2.61 16.17 0.60
N ARG A 22 -3.71 15.67 0.01
CA ARG A 22 -3.81 15.33 -1.43
C ARG A 22 -5.01 16.03 -2.05
N THR A 23 -4.87 16.44 -3.31
CA THR A 23 -5.98 17.02 -4.08
C THR A 23 -6.88 15.90 -4.61
N PRO A 24 -8.22 16.01 -4.56
CA PRO A 24 -9.08 15.02 -5.19
C PRO A 24 -8.83 14.94 -6.70
N GLY A 25 -8.54 13.75 -7.21
CA GLY A 25 -8.41 13.44 -8.62
C GLY A 25 -9.56 12.52 -9.07
N THR A 26 -10.04 12.75 -10.28
CA THR A 26 -11.22 12.03 -10.83
C THR A 26 -10.86 10.99 -11.88
N ALA A 27 -9.61 10.92 -12.32
CA ALA A 27 -9.14 9.99 -13.35
C ALA A 27 -7.67 9.61 -13.13
N LEU A 28 -7.27 8.46 -13.67
CA LEU A 28 -5.86 8.11 -13.76
C LEU A 28 -5.13 9.00 -14.80
N PRO A 29 -3.86 9.36 -14.54
CA PRO A 29 -3.01 9.99 -15.54
C PRO A 29 -2.70 9.02 -16.69
N THR A 30 -2.14 9.56 -17.78
CA THR A 30 -1.70 8.77 -18.94
C THR A 30 -0.47 7.89 -18.64
N SER A 31 0.36 8.31 -17.69
CA SER A 31 1.46 7.52 -17.14
C SER A 31 0.96 6.58 -16.04
N ALA A 32 1.76 5.56 -15.71
CA ALA A 32 1.43 4.70 -14.59
C ALA A 32 1.57 5.47 -13.26
N VAL A 33 0.61 5.27 -12.37
CA VAL A 33 0.71 5.74 -10.98
C VAL A 33 1.52 4.71 -10.20
N GLU A 34 2.58 5.17 -9.54
CA GLU A 34 3.40 4.36 -8.66
C GLU A 34 3.24 4.84 -7.23
N GLN A 35 3.04 3.89 -6.32
CA GLN A 35 2.88 4.16 -4.91
C GLN A 35 3.77 3.21 -4.11
N ASP A 36 4.30 3.70 -3.00
CA ASP A 36 5.15 2.93 -2.10
C ASP A 36 4.73 3.17 -0.67
N TYR A 37 4.34 2.09 0.01
CA TYR A 37 3.89 2.09 1.39
C TYR A 37 4.93 1.31 2.20
N VAL A 38 5.57 1.95 3.17
CA VAL A 38 6.59 1.35 4.03
C VAL A 38 6.08 1.35 5.47
N PHE A 39 6.03 0.17 6.09
CA PHE A 39 5.53 -0.05 7.44
C PHE A 39 6.69 -0.47 8.35
N LEU A 40 7.33 0.52 8.98
CA LEU A 40 8.50 0.30 9.83
C LEU A 40 8.11 -0.31 11.18
N HIS A 41 7.04 0.22 11.77
CA HIS A 41 6.49 -0.22 13.06
C HIS A 41 4.98 -0.46 12.94
N PRO A 42 4.56 -1.53 12.25
CA PRO A 42 3.15 -1.78 11.95
C PRO A 42 2.27 -1.94 13.20
N ASP A 43 2.84 -2.38 14.32
CA ASP A 43 2.14 -2.52 15.60
C ASP A 43 1.90 -1.17 16.31
N GLN A 44 2.57 -0.11 15.84
CA GLN A 44 2.45 1.26 16.37
C GLN A 44 1.60 2.17 15.48
N MET A 45 0.98 1.62 14.42
CA MET A 45 0.08 2.37 13.57
C MET A 45 -1.22 2.67 14.32
N CYS A 46 -1.43 3.94 14.69
CA CYS A 46 -2.63 4.43 15.37
C CYS A 46 -3.02 5.84 14.87
N GLU A 47 -4.23 6.29 15.20
CA GLU A 47 -4.74 7.60 14.76
C GLU A 47 -3.96 8.79 15.34
N GLU A 48 -3.14 8.57 16.38
CA GLU A 48 -2.37 9.61 17.07
C GLU A 48 -1.02 9.94 16.39
N LEU A 49 -0.70 9.30 15.26
CA LEU A 49 0.54 9.58 14.54
C LEU A 49 0.60 11.05 14.10
N ARG A 50 1.76 11.67 14.33
CA ARG A 50 2.08 13.01 13.82
C ARG A 50 2.41 12.89 12.34
N LEU A 51 1.54 13.45 11.50
CA LEU A 51 1.69 13.41 10.05
C LEU A 51 2.50 14.59 9.54
N ARG A 52 3.46 14.30 8.66
CA ARG A 52 4.15 15.31 7.86
C ARG A 52 3.98 14.96 6.40
N SER A 53 3.46 15.91 5.62
CA SER A 53 3.37 15.77 4.18
C SER A 53 4.33 16.75 3.48
N ARG A 54 4.94 16.28 2.40
CA ARG A 54 5.74 17.08 1.48
C ARG A 54 5.25 16.81 0.07
N THR A 55 5.06 17.86 -0.71
CA THR A 55 4.78 17.77 -2.14
C THR A 55 5.64 18.78 -2.88
N ASP A 56 6.07 18.41 -4.09
CA ASP A 56 6.74 19.31 -5.04
C ASP A 56 5.81 19.72 -6.20
N GLY A 57 4.52 19.38 -6.10
CA GLY A 57 3.51 19.58 -7.14
C GLY A 57 3.37 18.40 -8.11
N THR A 58 4.28 17.44 -8.09
CA THR A 58 4.23 16.24 -8.94
C THR A 58 4.09 14.97 -8.11
N GLU A 59 4.86 14.86 -7.04
CA GLU A 59 4.80 13.75 -6.10
C GLU A 59 4.32 14.20 -4.71
N VAL A 60 3.95 13.21 -3.91
CA VAL A 60 3.62 13.41 -2.50
C VAL A 60 4.32 12.36 -1.66
N LEU A 61 4.91 12.81 -0.55
CA LEU A 61 5.47 11.99 0.51
C LEU A 61 4.73 12.31 1.79
N VAL A 62 4.22 11.28 2.48
CA VAL A 62 3.59 11.39 3.79
C VAL A 62 4.32 10.49 4.77
N GLN A 63 4.70 11.05 5.91
CA GLN A 63 5.37 10.35 6.99
C GLN A 63 4.53 10.42 8.26
N GLY A 64 4.25 9.27 8.85
CA GLY A 64 3.63 9.17 10.18
C GLY A 64 4.67 8.87 11.23
N ARG A 65 4.73 9.71 12.28
CA ARG A 65 5.68 9.58 13.38
C ARG A 65 4.97 9.40 14.72
N ASP A 66 5.59 8.64 15.62
CA ASP A 66 5.11 8.51 16.99
C ASP A 66 5.41 9.78 17.82
N SER A 67 5.03 9.77 19.10
CA SER A 67 5.29 10.87 20.04
C SER A 67 6.78 11.16 20.27
N ASP A 68 7.63 10.16 20.04
CA ASP A 68 9.09 10.23 20.18
C ASP A 68 9.77 10.63 18.84
N GLU A 69 8.99 11.07 17.85
CA GLU A 69 9.41 11.45 16.51
C GLU A 69 10.03 10.31 15.68
N ARG A 70 9.83 9.05 16.07
CA ARG A 70 10.29 7.90 15.28
C ARG A 70 9.36 7.68 14.09
N LEU A 71 9.94 7.33 12.95
CA LEU A 71 9.18 7.07 11.73
C LEU A 71 8.49 5.70 11.84
N VAL A 72 7.15 5.69 11.83
CA VAL A 72 6.32 4.50 11.97
C VAL A 72 5.89 3.97 10.60
N VAL A 73 5.51 4.90 9.73
CA VAL A 73 4.98 4.61 8.40
C VAL A 73 5.40 5.70 7.42
N GLU A 74 5.62 5.31 6.18
CA GLU A 74 5.88 6.22 5.07
C GLU A 74 5.03 5.82 3.87
N PHE A 75 4.51 6.83 3.17
CA PHE A 75 3.78 6.69 1.93
C PHE A 75 4.33 7.66 0.90
N TRP A 76 4.66 7.16 -0.28
CA TRP A 76 5.03 7.96 -1.43
C TRP A 76 4.12 7.65 -2.61
N SER A 77 3.85 8.66 -3.42
CA SER A 77 3.13 8.53 -4.69
C SER A 77 3.69 9.51 -5.72
N ASN A 78 3.90 9.04 -6.95
CA ASN A 78 4.34 9.88 -8.07
C ASN A 78 3.23 10.80 -8.63
N VAL A 79 2.07 10.82 -7.96
CA VAL A 79 0.99 11.77 -8.20
C VAL A 79 0.53 12.38 -6.88
N VAL A 80 0.27 13.68 -6.90
CA VAL A 80 -0.29 14.39 -5.74
C VAL A 80 -1.75 13.98 -5.50
N GLY A 81 -2.52 13.79 -6.58
CA GLY A 81 -3.96 13.60 -6.48
C GLY A 81 -4.37 12.24 -5.91
N SER A 82 -5.37 12.20 -5.02
CA SER A 82 -6.07 10.96 -4.66
C SER A 82 -7.00 10.52 -5.79
N GLY A 83 -7.40 9.26 -5.89
CA GLY A 83 -8.30 8.85 -6.97
C GLY A 83 -8.34 7.35 -7.27
N PRO A 84 -8.63 6.94 -8.52
CA PRO A 84 -8.80 5.53 -8.87
C PRO A 84 -7.58 4.63 -8.58
N ALA A 85 -6.37 5.21 -8.58
CA ALA A 85 -5.14 4.51 -8.20
C ALA A 85 -5.18 4.01 -6.76
N ASP A 86 -5.72 4.82 -5.86
CA ASP A 86 -5.83 4.50 -4.45
C ASP A 86 -6.77 3.31 -4.19
N ALA A 87 -7.93 3.29 -4.87
CA ALA A 87 -8.85 2.17 -4.81
C ALA A 87 -8.23 0.90 -5.41
N ALA A 88 -7.44 1.03 -6.48
CA ALA A 88 -6.71 -0.09 -7.05
C ALA A 88 -5.66 -0.66 -6.08
N ALA A 89 -4.95 0.19 -5.34
CA ALA A 89 -4.01 -0.24 -4.32
C ALA A 89 -4.70 -1.05 -3.20
N ASP A 90 -5.86 -0.59 -2.72
CA ASP A 90 -6.62 -1.31 -1.71
C ASP A 90 -7.07 -2.71 -2.18
N LEU A 91 -7.56 -2.80 -3.42
CA LEU A 91 -7.96 -4.08 -4.02
C LEU A 91 -6.77 -5.05 -4.16
N LEU A 92 -5.60 -4.52 -4.53
CA LEU A 92 -4.38 -5.32 -4.62
C LEU A 92 -3.91 -5.80 -3.22
N GLU A 93 -3.96 -4.94 -2.20
CA GLU A 93 -3.59 -5.34 -0.84
C GLU A 93 -4.56 -6.38 -0.29
N GLN A 94 -5.87 -6.20 -0.49
CA GLN A 94 -6.89 -7.15 -0.07
C GLN A 94 -6.60 -8.55 -0.65
N HIS A 95 -6.26 -8.63 -1.94
CA HIS A 95 -5.89 -9.91 -2.56
C HIS A 95 -4.60 -10.53 -1.99
N CYS A 96 -3.69 -9.72 -1.44
CA CYS A 96 -2.53 -10.25 -0.73
C CYS A 96 -2.90 -10.74 0.68
N ALA A 97 -3.76 -10.01 1.39
CA ALA A 97 -4.16 -10.29 2.76
C ALA A 97 -4.89 -11.64 2.89
N ASP A 98 -5.71 -11.99 1.89
CA ASP A 98 -6.42 -13.29 1.80
C ASP A 98 -5.48 -14.51 1.83
N ARG A 99 -4.19 -14.31 1.55
CA ARG A 99 -3.19 -15.40 1.53
C ARG A 99 -2.40 -15.52 2.84
N HIS A 100 -2.63 -14.63 3.80
CA HIS A 100 -2.09 -14.68 5.16
C HIS A 100 -0.56 -14.91 5.26
N PHE A 101 0.23 -14.11 4.54
CA PHE A 101 1.70 -14.21 4.59
C PHE A 101 2.32 -13.72 5.92
N GLY A 102 1.59 -12.96 6.74
CA GLY A 102 2.08 -12.41 8.00
C GLY A 102 1.96 -10.88 8.04
N THR A 103 2.94 -10.20 8.65
CA THR A 103 2.91 -8.75 8.85
C THR A 103 3.46 -8.04 7.62
N LEU A 104 2.64 -7.19 6.98
CA LEU A 104 3.07 -6.39 5.83
C LEU A 104 4.11 -5.34 6.26
N ARG A 105 5.25 -5.29 5.54
CA ARG A 105 6.39 -4.40 5.82
C ARG A 105 6.61 -3.39 4.72
N ARG A 106 6.32 -3.76 3.47
CA ARG A 106 6.33 -2.85 2.33
C ARG A 106 5.30 -3.29 1.30
N PHE A 107 4.66 -2.34 0.65
CA PHE A 107 3.72 -2.57 -0.43
C PHE A 107 3.97 -1.53 -1.51
N ARG A 108 4.36 -1.97 -2.70
CA ARG A 108 4.55 -1.09 -3.86
C ARG A 108 3.49 -1.39 -4.89
N THR A 109 2.95 -0.39 -5.53
CA THR A 109 1.98 -0.56 -6.62
C THR A 109 2.46 0.14 -7.88
N ARG A 110 2.02 -0.40 -9.02
CA ARG A 110 2.08 0.27 -10.31
C ARG A 110 0.75 0.08 -11.02
N ILE A 111 0.00 1.17 -11.14
CA ILE A 111 -1.36 1.18 -11.66
C ILE A 111 -1.34 1.88 -13.01
N ARG A 112 -1.64 1.11 -14.06
CA ARG A 112 -1.63 1.60 -15.45
C ARG A 112 -3.02 1.99 -15.92
N ARG A 113 -4.04 1.30 -15.42
CA ARG A 113 -5.45 1.49 -15.78
C ARG A 113 -6.34 1.20 -14.57
N GLU A 114 -7.55 1.73 -14.61
CA GLU A 114 -8.55 1.46 -13.60
C GLU A 114 -8.89 -0.02 -13.58
N ILE A 115 -9.05 -0.56 -12.38
CA ILE A 115 -9.47 -1.94 -12.21
C ILE A 115 -10.99 -1.99 -12.35
N THR A 116 -11.46 -2.73 -13.35
CA THR A 116 -12.88 -2.87 -13.66
C THR A 116 -13.40 -4.28 -13.36
N THR A 117 -14.72 -4.44 -13.34
CA THR A 117 -15.37 -5.73 -13.18
C THR A 117 -14.88 -6.74 -14.22
N GLY A 118 -14.57 -7.95 -13.78
CA GLY A 118 -14.04 -9.02 -14.64
C GLY A 118 -12.51 -9.10 -14.70
N ALA A 119 -11.81 -8.15 -14.06
CA ALA A 119 -10.38 -8.26 -13.86
C ALA A 119 -10.02 -9.51 -13.04
N ARG A 120 -8.89 -10.13 -13.37
CA ARG A 120 -8.38 -11.35 -12.75
C ARG A 120 -7.12 -11.04 -11.97
N TYR A 121 -7.03 -11.58 -10.77
CA TYR A 121 -5.87 -11.45 -9.91
C TYR A 121 -5.07 -12.73 -9.87
N SER A 122 -3.76 -12.59 -9.90
CA SER A 122 -2.82 -13.67 -9.64
C SER A 122 -1.78 -13.17 -8.66
N ALA A 123 -1.26 -14.04 -7.81
CA ALA A 123 -0.10 -13.72 -7.00
C ALA A 123 0.88 -14.87 -6.94
N ALA A 124 2.15 -14.53 -6.87
CA ALA A 124 3.26 -15.47 -6.88
C ALA A 124 4.32 -15.03 -5.86
N VAL A 125 4.72 -15.96 -5.00
CA VAL A 125 5.91 -15.79 -4.16
C VAL A 125 7.12 -15.68 -5.08
N GLN A 126 7.91 -14.62 -4.90
CA GLN A 126 9.14 -14.39 -5.65
C GLN A 126 10.33 -14.98 -4.92
N GLN A 127 10.41 -14.74 -3.62
CA GLN A 127 11.52 -15.21 -2.79
C GLN A 127 11.14 -15.26 -1.31
N THR A 128 11.91 -16.02 -0.54
CA THR A 128 11.88 -16.07 0.92
C THR A 128 13.31 -15.92 1.44
N TYR A 129 13.52 -15.08 2.44
CA TYR A 129 14.84 -14.74 2.96
C TYR A 129 14.78 -14.38 4.45
N VAL A 130 15.93 -14.10 5.06
CA VAL A 130 16.02 -13.57 6.43
C VAL A 130 16.63 -12.17 6.36
N GLN A 131 16.00 -11.21 7.02
CA GLN A 131 16.50 -9.86 7.16
C GLN A 131 16.34 -9.42 8.61
N ASP A 132 17.41 -8.92 9.23
CA ASP A 132 17.40 -8.43 10.62
C ASP A 132 16.81 -9.46 11.62
N GLY A 133 17.07 -10.74 11.37
CA GLY A 133 16.57 -11.86 12.19
C GLY A 133 15.12 -12.28 11.92
N ALA A 134 14.37 -11.57 11.08
CA ALA A 134 13.01 -11.93 10.69
C ALA A 134 12.99 -12.73 9.38
N ARG A 135 12.13 -13.75 9.29
CA ARG A 135 11.85 -14.44 8.02
C ARG A 135 10.94 -13.57 7.16
N MET A 136 11.33 -13.35 5.91
CA MET A 136 10.67 -12.45 4.98
C MET A 136 10.19 -13.20 3.75
N VAL A 137 9.08 -12.76 3.16
CA VAL A 137 8.61 -13.24 1.86
C VAL A 137 8.23 -12.06 0.97
N ASP A 138 8.68 -12.09 -0.27
CA ASP A 138 8.27 -11.14 -1.29
C ASP A 138 7.25 -11.80 -2.23
N VAL A 139 6.16 -11.09 -2.50
CA VAL A 139 5.02 -11.55 -3.28
C VAL A 139 4.70 -10.52 -4.34
N THR A 140 4.53 -10.96 -5.58
CA THR A 140 3.99 -10.13 -6.66
C THR A 140 2.52 -10.43 -6.83
N VAL A 141 1.67 -9.41 -6.91
CA VAL A 141 0.28 -9.50 -7.38
C VAL A 141 0.17 -8.84 -8.75
N THR A 142 -0.50 -9.50 -9.68
CA THR A 142 -0.82 -8.95 -11.00
C THR A 142 -2.31 -9.01 -11.24
N CYS A 143 -2.89 -7.86 -11.59
CA CYS A 143 -4.27 -7.70 -12.00
C CYS A 143 -4.34 -7.52 -13.52
N THR A 144 -5.11 -8.37 -14.20
CA THR A 144 -5.23 -8.38 -15.66
C THR A 144 -6.67 -8.38 -16.15
N LEU A 145 -6.90 -7.87 -17.36
CA LEU A 145 -8.18 -7.99 -18.08
C LEU A 145 -7.90 -8.27 -19.55
N GLY A 146 -8.45 -9.36 -20.08
CA GLY A 146 -8.24 -9.73 -21.49
C GLY A 146 -6.77 -9.98 -21.89
N GLY A 147 -5.89 -10.24 -20.91
CA GLY A 147 -4.44 -10.38 -21.12
C GLY A 147 -3.63 -9.11 -20.86
N ASP A 148 -4.28 -7.94 -20.78
CA ASP A 148 -3.63 -6.68 -20.45
C ASP A 148 -3.39 -6.56 -18.94
N VAL A 149 -2.20 -6.10 -18.55
CA VAL A 149 -1.88 -5.80 -17.14
C VAL A 149 -2.44 -4.42 -16.78
N LEU A 150 -3.44 -4.40 -15.90
CA LEU A 150 -4.06 -3.18 -15.41
C LEU A 150 -3.26 -2.58 -14.26
N ALA A 151 -2.85 -3.43 -13.31
CA ALA A 151 -2.07 -3.02 -12.15
C ALA A 151 -1.22 -4.17 -11.62
N GLN A 152 -0.13 -3.83 -10.94
CA GLN A 152 0.72 -4.78 -10.22
C GLN A 152 1.02 -4.26 -8.83
N ALA A 153 1.26 -5.18 -7.90
CA ALA A 153 1.82 -4.87 -6.60
C ALA A 153 2.98 -5.80 -6.25
N TRP A 154 3.89 -5.29 -5.44
CA TRP A 154 4.99 -6.04 -4.81
C TRP A 154 4.92 -5.82 -3.31
N ALA A 155 4.60 -6.90 -2.60
CA ALA A 155 4.41 -6.90 -1.17
C ALA A 155 5.55 -7.66 -0.50
N THR A 156 6.10 -7.10 0.57
CA THR A 156 7.06 -7.76 1.45
C THR A 156 6.42 -7.98 2.81
N TYR A 157 6.40 -9.24 3.25
CA TYR A 157 5.86 -9.63 4.55
C TYR A 157 6.95 -10.18 5.45
N ALA A 158 6.86 -9.86 6.74
CA ALA A 158 7.50 -10.64 7.79
C ALA A 158 6.59 -11.84 8.12
N LEU A 159 7.12 -13.05 7.94
CA LEU A 159 6.43 -14.30 8.27
C LEU A 159 6.32 -14.45 9.80
N PRO A 160 5.26 -15.12 10.30
CA PRO A 160 5.22 -15.53 11.69
C PRO A 160 6.39 -16.48 12.00
N ASN A 161 6.90 -16.40 13.24
CA ASN A 161 7.93 -17.30 13.75
C ASN A 161 7.40 -18.73 13.90
#